data_AF-A0A2E1A9N4-F1
#
_entry.id   AF-A0A2E1A9N4-F1
#
_cell.length_a   1.000
_cell.length_b   1.000
_cell.length_c   1.000
_cell.angle_alpha   90.00
_cell.angle_beta   90.00
_cell.angle_gamma   90.00
#
_symmetry.space_group_name_H-M   'P 1'
#
loop_
_entity.id
_entity.type
_entity.pdbx_description
1 polymer ?
#
loop_
_entity_poly.entity_id
_entity_poly.type
_entity_poly.pdbx_seq_one_letter_code
_entity_poly.pdbx_strand_id
1 'polypeptide(L)'
;MWTTQGKRRTMLSKARIAKLSDVPITTVKSYMEHYEEYFTPQTESGGKRIGYPAQSVEVVRRIRELSNQQLSRDEIRSALRQEFEAVWTLEQQPSAQYRPPVASESSDDNPFREIALSLNAAWEAVEAVNQMNDELGRTISKQKQRLVERGKAIRNLYDLYNRQTRIIAALEERLDSEAK
;
A
#
# COMPACT_ATOMS: atom_id res chain seq x y z
N MET A 1 8.17 14.61 36.56
CA MET A 1 6.73 14.49 36.25
C MET A 1 6.44 15.32 35.02
N TRP A 2 6.28 14.68 33.86
CA TRP A 2 5.84 15.36 32.63
C TRP A 2 4.48 14.79 32.27
N THR A 3 3.50 15.69 32.17
CA THR A 3 2.08 15.39 32.03
C THR A 3 1.77 14.93 30.60
N THR A 4 1.22 13.73 30.50
CA THR A 4 0.68 13.14 29.28
C THR A 4 -0.63 13.85 28.91
N GLN A 5 -0.55 15.04 28.30
CA GLN A 5 -1.70 15.61 27.63
C GLN A 5 -2.03 14.77 26.39
N GLY A 6 -3.26 14.24 26.35
CA GLY A 6 -3.82 13.52 25.22
C GLY A 6 -3.77 14.33 23.94
N LYS A 7 -2.68 14.16 23.17
CA LYS A 7 -2.57 14.63 21.79
C LYS A 7 -3.58 13.83 20.99
N ARG A 8 -4.67 14.46 20.52
CA ARG A 8 -5.51 13.88 19.46
C ARG A 8 -4.56 13.44 18.35
N ARG A 9 -4.40 12.12 18.13
CA ARG A 9 -3.58 11.57 17.04
C ARG A 9 -4.20 12.08 15.74
N THR A 10 -3.68 13.21 15.26
CA THR A 10 -4.19 13.86 14.06
C THR A 10 -3.68 13.01 12.90
N MET A 11 -4.54 12.15 12.38
CA MET A 11 -4.19 11.34 11.23
C MET A 11 -4.07 12.24 10.01
N LEU A 12 -3.06 11.98 9.20
CA LEU A 12 -2.70 12.80 8.06
C LEU A 12 -3.02 12.06 6.77
N SER A 13 -3.67 12.74 5.83
CA SER A 13 -3.78 12.23 4.46
C SER A 13 -2.43 12.29 3.75
N LYS A 14 -2.24 11.49 2.70
CA LYS A 14 -1.03 11.53 1.85
C LYS A 14 -0.73 12.94 1.33
N ALA A 15 -1.77 13.71 0.99
CA ALA A 15 -1.63 15.10 0.55
C ALA A 15 -1.11 16.01 1.68
N ARG A 16 -1.56 15.78 2.92
CA ARG A 16 -1.07 16.53 4.09
C ARG A 16 0.37 16.15 4.42
N ILE A 17 0.74 14.88 4.30
CA ILE A 17 2.12 14.40 4.48
C ILE A 17 3.03 15.06 3.44
N ALA A 18 2.64 15.08 2.16
CA ALA A 18 3.39 15.73 1.09
C ALA A 18 3.64 17.22 1.39
N LYS A 19 2.60 17.95 1.81
CA LYS A 19 2.72 19.37 2.18
C LYS A 19 3.66 19.58 3.38
N LEU A 20 3.60 18.73 4.39
CA LEU A 20 4.42 18.89 5.60
C LEU A 20 5.86 18.43 5.41
N SER A 21 6.09 17.42 4.57
CA SER A 21 7.44 16.90 4.27
C SER A 21 8.17 17.68 3.19
N ASP A 22 7.49 18.61 2.50
CA ASP A 22 8.00 19.31 1.32
C ASP A 22 8.43 18.32 0.20
N VAL A 23 7.74 17.18 0.11
CA VAL A 23 7.98 16.15 -0.91
C VAL A 23 6.76 16.07 -1.83
N PRO A 24 6.94 16.04 -3.17
CA PRO A 24 5.83 15.90 -4.11
C PRO A 24 4.97 14.68 -3.79
N ILE A 25 3.64 14.80 -3.91
CA ILE A 25 2.71 13.73 -3.54
C ILE A 25 2.95 12.43 -4.31
N THR A 26 3.43 12.50 -5.55
CA THR A 26 3.82 11.35 -6.37
C THR A 26 5.01 10.61 -5.77
N THR A 27 6.03 11.35 -5.32
CA THR A 27 7.20 10.81 -4.63
C THR A 27 6.82 10.21 -3.28
N VAL A 28 5.94 10.87 -2.51
CA VAL A 28 5.40 10.31 -1.25
C VAL A 28 4.70 8.98 -1.51
N LYS A 29 3.84 8.89 -2.54
CA LYS A 29 3.18 7.63 -2.90
C LYS A 29 4.20 6.54 -3.24
N SER A 30 5.24 6.89 -3.99
CA SER A 30 6.31 5.95 -4.35
C SER A 30 7.08 5.49 -3.10
N TYR A 31 7.46 6.38 -2.19
CA TYR A 31 8.12 6.00 -0.94
C TYR A 31 7.24 5.08 -0.09
N MET A 32 5.95 5.40 0.03
CA MET A 32 5.02 4.54 0.78
C MET A 32 4.82 3.15 0.18
N GLU A 33 5.02 2.98 -1.12
CA GLU A 33 4.96 1.68 -1.81
C GLU A 33 6.25 0.87 -1.63
N HIS A 34 7.41 1.53 -1.56
CA HIS A 34 8.71 0.85 -1.45
C HIS A 34 9.15 0.58 -0.01
N TYR A 35 8.63 1.34 0.95
CA TYR A 35 8.97 1.28 2.37
C TYR A 35 7.70 1.10 3.21
N GLU A 36 6.77 0.27 2.72
CA GLU A 36 5.43 0.06 3.29
C GLU A 36 5.44 -0.30 4.78
N GLU A 37 6.49 -0.98 5.23
CA GLU A 37 6.69 -1.42 6.61
C GLU A 37 6.76 -0.24 7.61
N TYR A 38 7.10 0.96 7.14
CA TYR A 38 7.15 2.19 7.93
C TYR A 38 5.89 3.07 7.82
N PHE A 39 4.89 2.65 7.03
CA PHE A 39 3.68 3.41 6.75
C PHE A 39 2.43 2.59 7.01
N THR A 40 2.11 2.33 8.28
CA THR A 40 0.83 1.67 8.62
C THR A 40 -0.34 2.65 8.50
N PRO A 41 -1.29 2.42 7.57
CA PRO A 41 -2.52 3.18 7.52
C PRO A 41 -3.37 2.90 8.75
N GLN A 42 -3.91 3.95 9.38
CA GLN A 42 -4.92 3.83 10.43
C GLN A 42 -6.26 4.34 9.91
N THR A 43 -7.32 3.62 10.26
CA THR A 43 -8.68 3.99 9.88
C THR A 43 -9.19 5.05 10.85
N GLU A 44 -9.53 6.23 10.35
CA GLU A 44 -10.24 7.23 11.16
C GLU A 44 -11.65 6.71 11.51
N SER A 45 -12.13 7.10 12.71
CA SER A 45 -13.45 6.73 13.24
C SER A 45 -14.55 6.94 12.19
N GLY A 46 -15.21 5.86 11.76
CA GLY A 46 -16.23 5.87 10.70
C GLY A 46 -15.86 5.17 9.39
N GLY A 47 -14.70 4.50 9.31
CA GLY A 47 -14.42 3.47 8.29
C GLY A 47 -14.12 3.97 6.87
N LYS A 48 -14.26 5.27 6.59
CA LYS A 48 -14.15 5.83 5.24
C LYS A 48 -12.83 6.55 4.92
N ARG A 49 -12.01 6.84 5.92
CA ARG A 49 -10.76 7.62 5.72
C ARG A 49 -9.56 6.89 6.29
N ILE A 50 -8.63 6.60 5.38
CA ILE A 50 -7.29 6.11 5.70
C ILE A 50 -6.42 7.31 5.99
N GLY A 51 -5.87 7.38 7.20
CA GLY A 51 -4.94 8.40 7.61
C GLY A 51 -3.66 7.79 8.19
N TYR A 52 -2.58 8.55 8.15
CA TYR A 52 -1.26 8.12 8.60
C TYR A 52 -0.85 8.89 9.85
N PRO A 53 -0.10 8.27 10.76
CA PRO A 53 0.40 8.97 11.94
C PRO A 53 1.30 10.14 11.54
N ALA A 54 1.39 11.15 12.41
CA ALA A 54 2.25 12.32 12.17
C ALA A 54 3.71 11.94 11.91
N GLN A 55 4.18 10.85 12.52
CA GLN A 55 5.52 10.29 12.35
C GLN A 55 5.82 9.92 10.88
N SER A 56 4.82 9.60 10.06
CA SER A 56 5.02 9.33 8.63
C SER A 56 5.62 10.53 7.87
N VAL A 57 5.46 11.76 8.38
CA VAL A 57 6.12 12.95 7.81
C VAL A 57 7.64 12.88 8.02
N GLU A 58 8.09 12.45 9.19
CA GLU A 58 9.50 12.34 9.54
C GLU A 58 10.17 11.24 8.72
N VAL A 59 9.52 10.08 8.58
CA VAL A 59 9.99 8.98 7.72
C VAL A 59 10.15 9.45 6.27
N VAL A 60 9.16 10.18 5.70
CA VAL A 60 9.25 10.71 4.33
C VAL A 60 10.41 11.70 4.18
N ARG A 61 10.61 12.59 5.15
CA ARG A 61 11.74 13.53 5.13
C ARG A 61 13.07 12.78 5.17
N ARG A 62 13.16 11.75 6.00
CA ARG A 62 14.40 10.97 6.13
C ARG A 62 14.73 10.20 4.85
N ILE A 63 13.73 9.58 4.22
CA ILE A 63 13.91 8.92 2.92
C ILE A 63 14.42 9.92 1.87
N ARG A 64 13.86 11.14 1.85
CA ARG A 64 14.31 12.20 0.92
C ARG A 64 15.78 12.55 1.16
N GLU A 65 16.19 12.73 2.41
CA GLU A 65 17.58 13.05 2.78
C GLU A 65 18.55 11.96 2.34
N LEU A 66 18.25 10.70 2.66
CA LEU A 66 19.11 9.57 2.30
C LEU A 66 19.13 9.33 0.78
N SER A 67 18.00 9.56 0.10
CA SER A 67 17.94 9.52 -1.36
C SER A 67 18.79 10.61 -2.00
N ASN A 68 18.87 11.81 -1.42
CA ASN A 68 19.73 12.89 -1.92
C ASN A 68 21.22 12.58 -1.73
N GLN A 69 21.55 11.75 -0.75
CA GLN A 69 22.90 11.22 -0.53
C GLN A 69 23.23 10.03 -1.45
N GLN A 70 22.36 9.71 -2.41
CA GLN A 70 22.52 8.62 -3.38
C GLN A 70 22.62 7.23 -2.75
N LEU A 71 22.11 7.04 -1.53
CA LEU A 71 22.05 5.71 -0.94
C LEU A 71 21.12 4.81 -1.75
N SER A 72 21.50 3.54 -1.85
CA SER A 72 20.66 2.49 -2.40
C SER A 72 19.45 2.23 -1.50
N ARG A 73 18.42 1.60 -2.06
CA ARG A 73 17.18 1.29 -1.33
C ARG A 73 17.43 0.44 -0.08
N ASP A 74 18.35 -0.52 -0.16
CA ASP A 74 18.66 -1.40 0.97
C ASP A 74 19.39 -0.66 2.09
N GLU A 75 20.28 0.26 1.73
CA GLU A 75 20.95 1.13 2.71
C GLU A 75 19.96 2.10 3.37
N ILE A 76 19.03 2.66 2.60
CA ILE A 76 17.94 3.48 3.14
C ILE A 76 17.09 2.67 4.12
N ARG A 77 16.71 1.43 3.79
CA ARG A 77 15.98 0.55 4.71
C ARG A 77 16.77 0.28 5.98
N SER A 78 18.07 0.02 5.88
CA SER A 78 18.93 -0.23 7.04
C SER A 78 18.99 0.99 7.97
N ALA A 79 19.15 2.19 7.41
CA ALA A 79 19.16 3.44 8.17
C ALA A 79 17.80 3.70 8.85
N LEU A 80 16.69 3.54 8.12
CA LEU A 80 15.36 3.69 8.69
C LEU A 80 15.08 2.68 9.81
N ARG A 81 15.58 1.45 9.66
CA ARG A 81 15.46 0.42 10.68
C ARG A 81 16.16 0.85 11.97
N GLN A 82 17.41 1.32 11.88
CA GLN A 82 18.14 1.80 13.05
C GLN A 82 17.46 2.99 13.75
N GLU A 83 16.86 3.90 12.98
CA GLU A 83 16.29 5.14 13.50
C GLU A 83 14.85 5.00 14.00
N PHE A 84 14.05 4.12 13.40
CA PHE A 84 12.60 4.04 13.64
C PHE A 84 12.12 2.69 14.21
N GLU A 85 12.93 1.62 14.21
CA GLU A 85 12.51 0.30 14.71
C GLU A 85 12.18 0.34 16.22
N ALA A 86 12.86 1.17 17.01
CA ALA A 86 12.61 1.32 18.46
C ALA A 86 11.29 2.02 18.83
N VAL A 87 10.74 2.86 17.96
CA VAL A 87 9.44 3.54 18.18
C VAL A 87 8.29 2.66 17.69
N TRP A 88 8.58 1.79 16.72
CA TRP A 88 7.57 0.93 16.10
C TRP A 88 7.34 -0.37 16.87
N THR A 89 8.34 -0.96 17.56
CA THR A 89 8.13 -2.15 18.40
C THR A 89 7.23 -1.92 19.61
N LEU A 90 7.03 -0.66 20.03
CA LEU A 90 6.17 -0.32 21.18
C LEU A 90 4.69 -0.17 20.79
N GLU A 91 4.38 0.20 19.54
CA GLU A 91 3.02 0.17 18.99
C GLU A 91 2.71 -1.11 18.19
N GLN A 92 3.76 -1.86 17.82
CA GLN A 92 3.72 -3.23 17.33
C GLN A 92 4.26 -4.19 18.38
N GLN A 93 3.61 -4.28 19.54
CA GLN A 93 3.37 -5.63 20.02
C GLN A 93 2.21 -6.18 19.16
N PRO A 94 2.45 -7.02 18.13
CA PRO A 94 1.60 -8.19 18.08
C PRO A 94 1.81 -8.80 19.47
N SER A 95 0.73 -8.93 20.25
CA SER A 95 0.75 -9.78 21.43
C SER A 95 1.57 -11.00 21.05
N ALA A 96 2.74 -11.15 21.69
CA ALA A 96 3.65 -12.27 21.48
C ALA A 96 2.79 -13.49 21.23
N GLN A 97 3.05 -14.26 20.16
CA GLN A 97 2.35 -15.49 19.79
C GLN A 97 2.05 -16.31 21.05
N TYR A 98 0.95 -15.97 21.72
CA TYR A 98 0.49 -16.66 22.89
C TYR A 98 -0.38 -17.71 22.24
N ARG A 99 0.30 -18.72 21.70
CA ARG A 99 -0.34 -20.00 21.47
C ARG A 99 -0.77 -20.41 22.87
N PRO A 100 -2.08 -20.38 23.20
CA PRO A 100 -2.50 -20.86 24.50
C PRO A 100 -1.95 -22.28 24.63
N PRO A 101 -1.36 -22.64 25.78
CA PRO A 101 -0.93 -24.00 25.99
C PRO A 101 -2.14 -24.87 25.69
N VAL A 102 -1.98 -25.81 24.75
CA VAL A 102 -3.02 -26.79 24.43
C VAL A 102 -3.31 -27.45 25.77
N ALA A 103 -4.48 -27.16 26.33
CA ALA A 103 -4.90 -27.75 27.59
C ALA A 103 -4.95 -29.25 27.33
N SER A 104 -3.96 -29.96 27.87
CA SER A 104 -3.92 -31.40 27.87
C SER A 104 -5.27 -31.91 28.34
N GLU A 105 -5.83 -32.83 27.56
CA GLU A 105 -7.11 -33.48 27.79
C GLU A 105 -7.15 -34.16 29.17
N SER A 106 -7.60 -33.45 30.21
CA SER A 106 -8.06 -34.05 31.46
C SER A 106 -8.63 -32.99 32.39
N SER A 107 -9.92 -32.68 32.21
CA SER A 107 -10.90 -32.37 33.27
C SER A 107 -12.12 -31.68 32.66
N ASP A 108 -13.28 -32.32 32.76
CA ASP A 108 -14.56 -31.86 32.20
C ASP A 108 -15.12 -30.56 32.85
N ASP A 109 -14.48 -30.04 33.89
CA ASP A 109 -14.91 -28.83 34.62
C ASP A 109 -14.04 -27.59 34.33
N ASN A 110 -13.61 -27.38 33.08
CA ASN A 110 -12.83 -26.19 32.73
C ASN A 110 -13.72 -25.09 32.12
N PRO A 111 -14.08 -24.02 32.87
CA PRO A 111 -15.03 -22.98 32.42
C PRO A 111 -14.52 -22.16 31.24
N PHE A 112 -13.26 -22.32 30.85
CA PHE A 112 -12.64 -21.63 29.72
C PHE A 112 -12.63 -22.47 28.42
N ARG A 113 -13.15 -23.71 28.43
CA ARG A 113 -13.17 -24.58 27.24
C ARG A 113 -13.94 -23.97 26.08
N GLU A 114 -15.10 -23.37 26.36
CA GLU A 114 -15.92 -22.70 25.35
C GLU A 114 -15.22 -21.45 24.78
N ILE A 115 -14.50 -20.72 25.63
CA ILE A 115 -13.68 -19.57 25.23
C ILE A 115 -12.52 -20.03 24.33
N ALA A 116 -11.85 -21.13 24.66
CA ALA A 116 -10.77 -21.69 23.85
C ALA A 116 -11.26 -22.17 22.47
N LEU A 117 -12.41 -22.84 22.40
CA LEU A 117 -13.03 -23.26 21.13
C LEU A 117 -13.46 -22.06 20.28
N SER A 118 -14.06 -21.04 20.90
CA SER A 118 -14.45 -19.79 20.24
C SER A 118 -13.24 -19.04 19.66
N LEU A 119 -12.15 -18.95 20.42
CA LEU A 119 -10.91 -18.33 19.95
C LEU A 119 -10.29 -19.10 18.79
N ASN A 120 -10.31 -20.43 18.82
CA ASN A 120 -9.77 -21.24 17.74
C ASN A 120 -10.59 -21.05 16.45
N ALA A 121 -11.93 -21.03 16.55
CA ALA A 121 -12.81 -20.74 15.42
C ALA A 121 -12.61 -19.32 14.87
N ALA A 122 -12.41 -18.33 15.75
CA ALA A 122 -12.10 -16.96 15.33
C ALA A 122 -10.75 -16.88 14.60
N TRP A 123 -9.76 -17.67 15.04
CA TRP A 123 -8.44 -17.72 14.39
C TRP A 123 -8.51 -18.32 12.99
N GLU A 124 -9.22 -19.44 12.84
CA GLU A 124 -9.48 -20.06 11.53
C GLU A 124 -10.21 -19.10 10.58
N ALA A 125 -11.18 -18.34 11.08
CA ALA A 125 -11.89 -17.33 10.29
C ALA A 125 -10.95 -16.21 9.82
N VAL A 126 -10.03 -15.74 10.67
CA VAL A 126 -9.02 -14.74 10.29
C VAL A 126 -8.08 -15.29 9.22
N GLU A 127 -7.65 -16.54 9.35
CA GLU A 127 -6.78 -17.18 8.36
C GLU A 127 -7.48 -17.35 7.01
N ALA A 128 -8.76 -17.75 7.00
CA ALA A 128 -9.57 -17.82 5.79
C ALA A 128 -9.72 -16.43 5.11
N VAL A 129 -9.92 -15.36 5.89
CA VAL A 129 -10.00 -13.99 5.36
C VAL A 129 -8.67 -13.57 4.73
N ASN A 130 -7.54 -13.92 5.35
CA ASN A 130 -6.21 -13.61 4.80
C ASN A 130 -5.98 -14.33 3.47
N GLN A 131 -6.34 -15.62 3.37
CA GLN A 131 -6.26 -16.37 2.12
C GLN A 131 -7.15 -15.75 1.03
N MET A 132 -8.35 -15.31 1.38
CA MET A 132 -9.25 -14.66 0.43
C MET A 132 -8.71 -13.30 -0.04
N ASN A 133 -8.06 -12.54 0.85
CA ASN A 133 -7.39 -11.29 0.49
C ASN A 133 -6.22 -11.52 -0.49
N ASP A 134 -5.44 -12.57 -0.28
CA ASP A 134 -4.35 -12.94 -1.20
C ASP A 134 -4.88 -13.31 -2.59
N GLU A 135 -5.98 -14.08 -2.64
CA GLU A 135 -6.63 -14.44 -3.90
C GLU A 135 -7.20 -13.22 -4.62
N LEU A 136 -7.86 -12.31 -3.89
CA LEU A 136 -8.32 -11.03 -4.42
C LEU A 136 -7.15 -10.20 -4.98
N GLY A 137 -6.03 -10.13 -4.28
CA GLY A 137 -4.81 -9.46 -4.72
C GLY A 137 -4.26 -10.01 -6.04
N ARG A 138 -4.24 -11.34 -6.20
CA ARG A 138 -3.85 -12.00 -7.46
C ARG A 138 -4.82 -11.67 -8.59
N THR A 139 -6.11 -11.63 -8.30
CA THR A 139 -7.16 -11.37 -9.30
C THR A 139 -7.10 -9.93 -9.79
N ILE A 140 -6.93 -8.98 -8.87
CA ILE A 140 -6.72 -7.56 -9.18
C ILE A 140 -5.47 -7.37 -10.04
N SER A 141 -4.37 -8.06 -9.70
CA SER A 141 -3.13 -8.00 -10.48
C SER A 141 -3.31 -8.48 -11.91
N LYS A 142 -4.02 -9.61 -12.11
CA LYS A 142 -4.38 -10.12 -13.45
C LYS A 142 -5.26 -9.13 -14.22
N GLN A 143 -6.24 -8.51 -13.58
CA GLN A 143 -7.11 -7.51 -14.23
C GLN A 143 -6.33 -6.27 -14.63
N LYS A 144 -5.43 -5.78 -13.77
CA LYS A 144 -4.55 -4.64 -14.07
C LYS A 144 -3.67 -4.91 -15.30
N GLN A 145 -3.08 -6.10 -15.39
CA GLN A 145 -2.29 -6.50 -16.56
C GLN A 145 -3.13 -6.51 -17.85
N ARG A 146 -4.34 -7.10 -17.81
CA ARG A 146 -5.26 -7.09 -18.95
C ARG A 146 -5.63 -5.68 -19.40
N LEU A 147 -5.82 -4.74 -18.46
CA LEU A 147 -6.10 -3.34 -18.79
C LEU A 147 -4.90 -2.68 -19.48
N VAL A 148 -3.67 -2.97 -19.06
CA VAL A 148 -2.46 -2.47 -19.72
C VAL A 148 -2.36 -3.00 -21.16
N GLU A 149 -2.58 -4.29 -21.36
CA GLU A 149 -2.58 -4.91 -22.69
C GLU A 149 -3.67 -4.32 -23.61
N ARG A 150 -4.88 -4.12 -23.09
CA ARG A 150 -5.96 -3.43 -23.81
C ARG A 150 -5.56 -2.00 -24.17
N GLY A 151 -4.93 -1.26 -23.27
CA GLY A 151 -4.44 0.10 -23.54
C GLY A 151 -3.41 0.13 -24.67
N LYS A 152 -2.49 -0.85 -24.72
CA LYS A 152 -1.54 -0.99 -25.83
C LYS A 152 -2.26 -1.30 -27.16
N ALA A 153 -3.24 -2.21 -27.14
CA ALA A 153 -4.02 -2.54 -28.33
C ALA A 153 -4.78 -1.32 -28.89
N ILE A 154 -5.40 -0.53 -28.01
CA ILE A 154 -6.11 0.71 -28.41
C ILE A 154 -5.13 1.70 -29.05
N ARG A 155 -3.93 1.87 -28.48
CA ARG A 155 -2.90 2.75 -29.05
C ARG A 155 -2.48 2.30 -30.44
N ASN A 156 -2.22 1.01 -30.62
CA ASN A 156 -1.86 0.45 -31.92
C ASN A 156 -2.96 0.65 -32.96
N LEU A 157 -4.23 0.50 -32.58
CA LEU A 157 -5.37 0.77 -33.48
C LEU A 157 -5.43 2.25 -33.87
N TYR A 158 -5.17 3.15 -32.92
CA TYR A 158 -5.13 4.59 -33.20
C TYR A 158 -3.99 4.96 -34.16
N ASP A 159 -2.82 4.37 -33.99
CA ASP A 159 -1.68 4.57 -34.90
C ASP A 159 -1.98 4.04 -36.31
N LEU A 160 -2.64 2.88 -36.40
CA LEU A 160 -3.08 2.31 -37.67
C LEU A 160 -4.10 3.22 -38.38
N TYR A 161 -5.10 3.70 -37.63
CA TYR A 161 -6.10 4.63 -38.14
C TYR A 161 -5.44 5.91 -38.70
N ASN A 162 -4.56 6.54 -37.92
CA ASN A 162 -3.84 7.74 -38.35
C ASN A 162 -3.00 7.50 -39.61
N ARG A 163 -2.39 6.32 -39.73
CA ARG A 163 -1.64 5.94 -40.94
C ARG A 163 -2.56 5.80 -42.14
N GLN A 164 -3.72 5.17 -41.98
CA GLN A 164 -4.72 5.04 -43.05
C GLN A 164 -5.23 6.41 -43.49
N THR A 165 -5.57 7.31 -42.56
CA THR A 165 -6.01 8.67 -42.88
C THR A 165 -4.97 9.42 -43.72
N ARG A 166 -3.68 9.30 -43.40
CA ARG A 166 -2.61 9.93 -44.21
C ARG A 166 -2.49 9.35 -45.60
N ILE A 167 -2.66 8.03 -45.74
CA ILE A 167 -2.62 7.37 -47.06
C ILE A 167 -3.79 7.84 -47.91
N ILE A 168 -5.00 7.90 -47.34
CA ILE A 168 -6.20 8.38 -48.04
C ILE A 168 -5.99 9.82 -48.53
N ALA A 169 -5.54 10.73 -47.64
CA ALA A 169 -5.28 12.12 -48.02
C ALA A 169 -4.24 12.24 -49.16
N ALA A 170 -3.18 11.43 -49.14
CA ALA A 170 -2.17 11.43 -50.19
C ALA A 170 -2.69 10.86 -51.53
N LEU A 171 -3.63 9.90 -51.47
CA LEU A 171 -4.29 9.38 -52.68
C LEU A 171 -5.27 10.39 -53.27
N GLU A 172 -6.01 11.10 -52.43
CA GLU A 172 -6.91 12.19 -52.85
C GLU A 172 -6.11 13.31 -53.54
N GLU A 173 -4.98 13.74 -52.97
CA GLU A 173 -4.11 14.76 -53.58
C GLU A 173 -3.55 14.30 -54.95
N ARG A 174 -3.17 13.03 -55.06
CA ARG A 174 -2.73 12.45 -56.35
C ARG A 174 -3.85 12.44 -57.38
N LEU A 175 -5.05 12.01 -56.99
CA LEU A 175 -6.19 11.91 -57.89
C LEU A 175 -6.60 13.31 -58.42
N ASP A 176 -6.58 14.32 -57.55
CA ASP A 176 -6.83 15.72 -57.93
C ASP A 176 -5.75 16.27 -58.86
N SER A 177 -4.49 15.82 -58.70
CA SER A 177 -3.38 16.22 -59.57
C SER A 177 -3.44 15.58 -60.97
N GLU A 178 -3.97 14.36 -61.08
CA GLU A 178 -4.15 13.65 -62.37
C GLU A 178 -5.40 14.11 -63.13
N ALA A 179 -6.37 14.71 -62.44
CA ALA A 179 -7.60 15.25 -63.03
C ALA A 179 -7.46 16.67 -63.60
N LYS A 180 -6.31 17.34 -63.41
CA LYS A 180 -5.99 18.67 -63.93
C LYS A 180 -5.06 18.59 -65.14
#